data_AF-A0A1W9RQA2-F1
#
_entry.id   AF-A0A1W9RQA2-F1
#
_cell.length_a   1.000
_cell.length_b   1.000
_cell.length_c   1.000
_cell.angle_alpha   90.00
_cell.angle_beta   90.00
_cell.angle_gamma   90.00
#
_symmetry.space_group_name_H-M   'P 1'
#
loop_
_entity.id
_entity.type
_entity.pdbx_description
1 polymer ?
#
loop_
_entity_poly.entity_id
_entity_poly.type
_entity_poly.pdbx_seq_one_letter_code
_entity_poly.pdbx_strand_id
1 'polypeptide(L)' 'GSPVSVLELVKKIYKIAGKKMNYKILGTAKYEIRDQYLSAEKAKKLLEWRPKYNLMDGLRNTISWYREYFNRDKCKN' A
#
# COMPACT_ATOMS: atom_id res chain seq x y z
N GLY A 1 11.39 -9.70 2.89
CA GLY A 1 10.31 -8.88 3.47
C GLY A 1 9.23 -9.79 4.01
N SER A 2 8.05 -9.25 4.34
CA SER A 2 6.85 -10.06 4.62
C SER A 2 5.87 -9.88 3.46
N PRO A 3 5.73 -10.87 2.55
CA PRO A 3 4.79 -10.78 1.44
C PRO A 3 3.36 -10.54 1.93
N VAL A 4 2.57 -9.83 1.14
CA VAL A 4 1.16 -9.55 1.42
C VAL A 4 0.39 -9.71 0.12
N SER A 5 -0.73 -10.45 0.16
CA SER A 5 -1.58 -10.60 -1.01
C SER A 5 -2.31 -9.29 -1.34
N VAL A 6 -2.69 -9.12 -2.61
CA VAL A 6 -3.49 -7.96 -3.05
C VAL A 6 -4.80 -7.88 -2.27
N LEU A 7 -5.47 -9.00 -2.01
CA LEU A 7 -6.74 -9.02 -1.26
C LEU A 7 -6.55 -8.56 0.19
N GLU A 8 -5.49 -8.98 0.88
CA GLU A 8 -5.20 -8.50 2.23
C GLU A 8 -4.84 -7.02 2.26
N LEU A 9 -4.09 -6.55 1.26
CA LEU A 9 -3.74 -5.14 1.12
C LEU A 9 -5.00 -4.28 0.92
N VAL A 10 -5.89 -4.68 0.02
CA VAL A 10 -7.17 -4.00 -0.24
C VAL A 10 -8.03 -3.98 1.03
N LYS A 11 -8.14 -5.09 1.76
CA LYS A 11 -8.86 -5.14 3.05
C LYS A 11 -8.29 -4.16 4.07
N LYS A 12 -6.96 -4.06 4.19
CA LYS A 12 -6.28 -3.10 5.08
C LYS A 12 -6.59 -1.66 4.68
N ILE A 13 -6.55 -1.35 3.38
CA ILE A 13 -6.90 -0.02 2.84
C ILE A 13 -8.34 0.35 3.21
N TYR A 14 -9.32 -0.53 2.95
CA TYR A 14 -10.72 -0.29 3.31
C TYR A 14 -10.91 -0.01 4.80
N LYS A 15 -10.26 -0.81 5.66
CA LYS A 15 -10.30 -0.63 7.11
C LYS A 15 -9.76 0.74 7.53
N ILE A 16 -8.61 1.16 7.02
CA ILE A 16 -8.00 2.46 7.38
C ILE A 16 -8.81 3.63 6.80
N ALA A 17 -9.33 3.47 5.58
CA ALA A 17 -10.15 4.48 4.92
C ALA A 17 -11.53 4.68 5.57
N GLY A 18 -11.98 3.73 6.41
CA GLY A 18 -13.30 3.74 7.02
C GLY A 18 -14.42 3.53 5.99
N LYS A 19 -14.16 2.71 4.96
CA LYS A 19 -15.10 2.45 3.86
C LYS A 19 -15.52 0.98 3.84
N LYS A 20 -16.76 0.73 3.42
CA LYS A 20 -17.25 -0.62 3.12
C LYS A 20 -16.55 -1.15 1.86
N MET A 21 -16.22 -2.43 1.86
CA MET A 21 -15.57 -3.07 0.71
C MET A 21 -16.47 -3.00 -0.53
N ASN A 22 -15.93 -2.50 -1.62
CA ASN A 22 -16.61 -2.44 -2.92
C ASN A 22 -15.58 -2.65 -4.04
N TYR A 23 -15.24 -3.91 -4.32
CA TYR A 23 -14.29 -4.27 -5.38
C TYR A 23 -14.80 -5.46 -6.19
N LYS A 24 -14.33 -5.56 -7.44
CA LYS A 24 -14.59 -6.70 -8.33
C LYS A 24 -13.25 -7.26 -8.80
N ILE A 25 -13.11 -8.58 -8.77
CA ILE A 25 -11.96 -9.27 -9.36
C ILE A 25 -12.25 -9.44 -10.86
N LEU A 26 -11.45 -8.79 -11.70
CA LEU A 26 -11.64 -8.81 -13.16
C LEU A 26 -10.87 -9.94 -13.84
N GLY A 27 -9.69 -10.32 -13.33
CA GLY A 27 -8.90 -11.41 -13.89
C GLY A 27 -8.36 -11.16 -15.31
N THR A 28 -8.26 -9.90 -15.73
CA THR A 28 -7.90 -9.52 -17.11
C THR A 28 -6.43 -9.16 -17.31
N ALA A 29 -5.66 -9.00 -16.23
CA ALA A 29 -4.23 -8.69 -16.32
C ALA A 29 -3.46 -9.88 -16.93
N LYS A 30 -2.82 -9.65 -18.07
CA LYS A 30 -1.98 -10.63 -18.76
C LYS A 30 -0.52 -10.29 -18.52
N TYR A 31 0.33 -11.32 -18.37
CA TYR A 31 1.80 -11.20 -18.22
C TYR A 31 2.30 -10.64 -16.87
N GLU A 32 1.48 -10.64 -15.83
CA GLU A 32 1.92 -10.26 -14.48
C GLU A 32 2.75 -11.38 -13.83
N ILE A 33 3.81 -10.99 -13.12
CA ILE A 33 4.56 -11.91 -12.25
C ILE A 33 3.66 -12.23 -11.04
N ARG A 34 3.39 -13.52 -10.81
CA ARG A 34 2.43 -13.97 -9.79
C ARG A 34 2.83 -13.58 -8.36
N ASP A 35 4.08 -13.85 -8.00
CA ASP A 35 4.61 -13.63 -6.66
C ASP A 35 5.95 -12.88 -6.77
N GLN A 36 5.96 -11.62 -6.36
CA GLN A 36 7.17 -10.79 -6.37
C GLN A 36 7.42 -10.19 -4.98
N TYR A 37 8.62 -10.45 -4.46
CA TYR A 37 9.07 -9.91 -3.19
C TYR A 37 10.59 -9.75 -3.18
N LEU A 38 11.08 -8.79 -2.39
CA LEU A 38 12.51 -8.54 -2.25
C LEU A 38 13.05 -9.05 -0.91
N SER A 39 14.32 -9.42 -0.94
CA SER A 39 15.15 -9.57 0.25
C SER A 39 15.94 -8.28 0.48
N ALA A 40 15.81 -7.69 1.67
CA ALA A 40 16.58 -6.52 2.08
C ALA A 40 17.86 -6.89 2.85
N GLU A 41 18.19 -8.19 2.94
CA GLU A 41 19.29 -8.69 3.78
C GLU A 41 20.64 -8.10 3.38
N LYS A 42 20.89 -7.89 2.08
CA LYS A 42 22.15 -7.27 1.62
C LYS A 42 22.29 -5.83 2.14
N ALA A 43 21.23 -5.03 2.06
CA ALA A 43 21.24 -3.65 2.55
C ALA A 43 21.38 -3.58 4.08
N LYS A 44 20.70 -4.48 4.82
CA LYS A 44 20.85 -4.59 6.27
C LYS A 44 22.29 -4.91 6.69
N LYS A 45 22.95 -5.81 5.96
CA LYS A 45 24.32 -6.26 6.29
C LYS A 45 25.38 -5.22 5.95
N LEU A 46 25.28 -4.58 4.78
CA LEU A 46 26.33 -3.71 4.26
C LEU A 46 26.17 -2.24 4.68
N LEU A 47 24.93 -1.81 4.90
CA LEU A 47 24.61 -0.40 5.12
C LEU A 47 23.97 -0.15 6.49
N GLU A 48 23.79 -1.21 7.30
CA GLU A 48 23.00 -1.20 8.53
C GLU A 48 21.57 -0.65 8.33
N TRP A 49 21.10 -0.64 7.08
CA TRP A 49 19.87 -0.02 6.69
C TRP A 49 18.66 -0.85 7.14
N ARG A 50 17.63 -0.18 7.66
CA ARG A 50 16.35 -0.80 8.03
C ARG A 50 15.18 0.04 7.51
N PRO A 51 14.06 -0.59 7.10
CA PRO A 51 12.87 0.16 6.69
C PRO A 51 12.33 0.96 7.89
N LYS A 52 12.14 2.27 7.70
CA LYS A 52 11.62 3.18 8.73
C LYS A 52 10.13 2.99 9.02
N TYR A 53 9.36 2.53 8.02
CA TYR A 53 7.92 2.37 8.12
C TYR A 53 7.54 0.90 7.97
N ASN A 54 6.58 0.45 8.79
CA ASN A 54 5.84 -0.76 8.50
C ASN A 54 4.67 -0.47 7.54
N LEU A 55 4.04 -1.54 7.04
CA LEU A 55 2.95 -1.42 6.07
C LEU A 55 1.77 -0.56 6.58
N MET A 56 1.36 -0.73 7.85
CA MET A 56 0.19 -0.02 8.39
C MET A 56 0.46 1.48 8.52
N ASP A 57 1.64 1.87 8.97
CA ASP A 57 2.02 3.28 9.09
C ASP A 57 2.15 3.93 7.72
N GLY A 58 2.76 3.23 6.76
CA GLY A 58 2.80 3.66 5.37
C GLY A 58 1.39 3.90 4.80
N LEU A 59 0.48 2.94 4.97
CA LEU A 59 -0.90 3.07 4.47
C LEU A 59 -1.67 4.21 5.14
N ARG A 60 -1.52 4.43 6.45
CA ARG A 60 -2.15 5.57 7.15
C ARG A 60 -1.66 6.90 6.59
N ASN A 61 -0.35 7.05 6.41
CA ASN A 61 0.25 8.26 5.87
C ASN A 61 -0.24 8.51 4.43
N THR A 62 -0.27 7.48 3.59
CA THR A 62 -0.79 7.57 2.21
C THR A 62 -2.26 8.00 2.18
N ILE A 63 -3.11 7.42 3.02
CA ILE A 63 -4.54 7.77 3.07
C ILE A 63 -4.75 9.20 3.60
N SER A 64 -3.99 9.63 4.61
CA SER A 64 -4.02 11.02 5.09
C SER A 64 -3.67 11.99 3.98
N TRP A 65 -2.59 11.70 3.25
CA TRP A 65 -2.16 12.52 2.12
C TRP A 65 -3.25 12.63 1.04
N TYR A 66 -3.90 11.53 0.66
CA TYR A 66 -5.01 11.58 -0.31
C TYR A 66 -6.20 12.41 0.19
N ARG A 67 -6.54 12.34 1.48
CA ARG A 67 -7.61 13.16 2.06
C ARG A 67 -7.28 14.64 1.97
N GLU A 68 -6.05 15.03 2.29
CA GLU A 68 -5.59 16.41 2.17
C GLU A 68 -5.58 16.88 0.71
N TYR A 69 -5.02 16.08 -0.19
CA TYR A 69 -4.91 16.38 -1.60
C TYR A 69 -6.28 16.72 -2.21
N PHE A 70 -7.27 15.82 -2.05
CA PHE A 70 -8.61 16.04 -2.60
C PHE A 70 -9.42 17.11 -1.86
N ASN A 71 -9.08 17.45 -0.61
CA ASN A 71 -9.74 18.56 0.09
C ASN A 71 -9.22 19.93 -0.39
N ARG A 72 -7.95 20.03 -0.80
CA ARG A 72 -7.38 21.27 -1.36
C ARG A 72 -8.01 21.62 -2.71
N ASP A 73 -8.32 20.62 -3.54
CA ASP A 73 -8.96 20.83 -4.84
C ASP A 73 -10.40 21.35 -4.71
N LYS A 74 -11.12 21.00 -3.64
CA LYS A 74 -12.49 21.48 -3.39
C LYS A 74 -12.57 22.97 -3.04
N CYS A 75 -11.49 23.58 -2.58
CA CYS A 75 -11.47 25.01 -2.25
C CYS A 75 -11.07 25.90 -3.44
N LYS A 76 -10.82 25.31 -4.62
CA LYS A 76 -10.48 26.03 -5.85
C LYS A 76 -11.66 26.16 -6.84
N ASN A 77 -12.86 25.73 -6.46
CA ASN A 77 -14.10 25.87 -7.23
C ASN A 77 -15.13 26.67 -6.43
#